data_AF-A0A6C0H1X6-F1
#
_entry.id   AF-A0A6C0H1X6-F1
#
_cell.length_a   1.000
_cell.length_b   1.000
_cell.length_c   1.000
_cell.angle_alpha   90.00
_cell.angle_beta   90.00
_cell.angle_gamma   90.00
#
_symmetry.space_group_name_H-M   'P 1'
#
loop_
_entity.id
_entity.type
_entity.pdbx_description
1 polymer ?
#
loop_
_entity_poly.entity_id
_entity_poly.type
_entity_poly.pdbx_seq_one_letter_code
_entity_poly.pdbx_strand_id
1 'polypeptide(L)'
;MNKYIDPPLIYNSSNLSKDRIKGIVNLFFKSKSKDVGIYNCPSCSFKSNLTLYKNKNILFDNSMLHHVIEHNYKPDKIILNRIKKTHKIKINATFTKEKQFHKFILDRNQIFILDSLMNIGKEKVYIDKSKNFRYSEHAGLLDFDHTELEKILISGKTNRQDRDDPEILLPQNMKEALDYEFMFHTHPPTPYPGARAKVGVLYEFPSISDIFHFIEHYNIGETQASLIIAPEGFYIIHSKTGENKIEIKDEKFSYKNLVNGSFEIQNNAIEKYGKNFENNNKFYDEVINDKKFINQFNNLLKKYLDDQIYIEYIARIKDSNGNYIINKLIIELKSIERKN
;
A
#
# COMPACT_ATOMS: atom_id res chain seq x y z
N MET A 1 29.07 31.91 4.13
CA MET A 1 28.76 32.47 2.80
C MET A 1 27.30 32.18 2.50
N ASN A 2 26.41 33.16 2.66
CA ASN A 2 24.98 32.97 2.42
C ASN A 2 24.71 33.12 0.92
N LYS A 3 24.26 32.06 0.25
CA LYS A 3 23.82 32.11 -1.14
C LYS A 3 22.43 32.74 -1.19
N TYR A 4 22.33 33.90 -1.84
CA TYR A 4 21.07 34.47 -2.28
C TYR A 4 20.57 33.59 -3.44
N ILE A 5 19.31 33.17 -3.38
CA ILE A 5 18.70 32.30 -4.40
C ILE A 5 17.64 33.15 -5.10
N ASP A 6 17.86 33.46 -6.38
CA ASP A 6 16.85 34.07 -7.24
C ASP A 6 15.72 33.05 -7.53
N PRO A 7 14.45 33.49 -7.58
CA PRO A 7 13.33 32.59 -7.83
C PRO A 7 13.21 32.21 -9.31
N PRO A 8 13.21 30.91 -9.67
CA PRO A 8 12.86 30.47 -11.02
C PRO A 8 11.35 30.28 -11.20
N LEU A 9 10.98 30.16 -12.47
CA LEU A 9 9.66 30.25 -13.11
C LEU A 9 8.54 29.35 -12.56
N ILE A 10 7.34 29.85 -12.80
CA ILE A 10 5.99 29.46 -12.38
C ILE A 10 5.65 28.01 -12.73
N TYR A 11 5.16 27.24 -11.75
CA TYR A 11 4.43 25.98 -11.94
C TYR A 11 3.10 25.98 -11.20
N ASN A 12 2.02 25.68 -11.93
CA ASN A 12 0.66 25.54 -11.45
C ASN A 12 0.39 24.12 -10.93
N SER A 13 0.16 23.95 -9.62
CA SER A 13 -0.89 23.09 -9.04
C SER A 13 -0.87 23.16 -7.49
N SER A 14 -2.09 23.15 -6.93
CA SER A 14 -2.53 23.59 -5.60
C SER A 14 -2.20 22.66 -4.43
N ASN A 15 -2.22 23.20 -3.20
CA ASN A 15 -2.94 22.64 -2.01
C ASN A 15 -2.70 23.40 -0.68
N LEU A 16 -2.17 24.62 -0.69
CA LEU A 16 -2.30 25.54 0.44
C LEU A 16 -3.21 26.68 0.01
N SER A 17 -4.34 26.88 0.70
CA SER A 17 -5.20 28.04 0.43
C SER A 17 -4.41 29.33 0.68
N LYS A 18 -4.66 30.36 -0.13
CA LYS A 18 -4.01 31.69 0.00
C LYS A 18 -4.03 32.20 1.44
N ASP A 19 -5.13 31.96 2.15
CA ASP A 19 -5.32 32.36 3.55
C ASP A 19 -4.43 31.59 4.55
N ARG A 20 -4.14 30.30 4.29
CA ARG A 20 -3.22 29.50 5.11
C ARG A 20 -1.79 30.00 4.99
N ILE A 21 -1.36 30.33 3.77
CA ILE A 21 -0.01 30.86 3.57
C ILE A 21 0.09 32.26 4.18
N LYS A 22 -0.94 33.10 4.04
CA LYS A 22 -1.03 34.42 4.71
C LYS A 22 -0.90 34.32 6.24
N GLY A 23 -1.55 33.34 6.88
CA GLY A 23 -1.46 33.11 8.33
C GLY A 23 -0.05 32.68 8.80
N ILE A 24 0.57 31.74 8.07
CA ILE A 24 1.93 31.26 8.39
C ILE A 24 2.96 32.36 8.20
N VAL A 25 2.82 33.14 7.12
CA VAL A 25 3.74 34.23 6.83
C VAL A 25 3.54 35.35 7.87
N ASN A 26 2.31 35.74 8.24
CA ASN A 26 2.08 36.74 9.30
C ASN A 26 2.68 36.37 10.67
N LEU A 27 2.79 35.08 11.01
CA LEU A 27 3.42 34.63 12.26
C LEU A 27 4.94 34.83 12.29
N PHE A 28 5.59 34.80 11.11
CA PHE A 28 7.03 35.02 10.99
C PHE A 28 7.43 36.49 11.21
N PHE A 29 6.53 37.42 10.87
CA PHE A 29 6.83 38.85 10.77
C PHE A 29 6.72 39.58 12.12
N LYS A 30 6.51 38.84 13.22
CA LYS A 30 6.44 39.37 14.59
C LYS A 30 7.81 39.55 15.29
N SER A 31 8.93 39.35 14.60
CA SER A 31 10.29 39.46 15.17
C SER A 31 11.10 40.57 14.49
N LYS A 32 12.08 41.14 15.24
CA LYS A 32 12.81 42.40 14.94
C LYS A 32 13.01 42.67 13.44
N SER A 33 12.49 43.82 13.01
CA SER A 33 12.59 44.36 11.66
C SER A 33 13.73 45.37 11.54
N LYS A 34 14.38 45.40 10.37
CA LYS A 34 15.20 46.54 9.93
C LYS A 34 14.84 46.85 8.48
N ASP A 35 14.50 48.10 8.21
CA ASP A 35 14.32 48.57 6.84
C ASP A 35 15.67 48.70 6.15
N VAL A 36 15.79 48.12 4.97
CA VAL A 36 17.05 48.02 4.22
C VAL A 36 16.97 48.57 2.80
N GLY A 37 15.80 49.08 2.39
CA GLY A 37 15.64 49.74 1.09
C GLY A 37 14.19 49.83 0.65
N ILE A 38 14.00 50.04 -0.65
CA ILE A 38 12.68 50.02 -1.30
C ILE A 38 12.61 48.79 -2.19
N TYR A 39 11.55 48.02 -2.05
CA TYR A 39 11.19 46.93 -2.93
C TYR A 39 10.18 47.39 -3.98
N ASN A 40 10.48 47.12 -5.25
CA ASN A 40 9.55 47.27 -6.35
C ASN A 40 9.26 45.87 -6.92
N CYS A 41 8.01 45.46 -6.95
CA CYS A 41 7.65 44.17 -7.51
C CYS A 41 7.90 44.15 -9.03
N PRO A 42 8.60 43.13 -9.57
CA PRO A 42 8.79 43.01 -11.01
C PRO A 42 7.52 42.56 -11.75
N SER A 43 6.52 42.05 -11.03
CA SER A 43 5.34 41.39 -11.60
C SER A 43 4.03 42.16 -11.39
N CYS A 44 4.04 43.25 -10.61
CA CYS A 44 2.91 44.18 -10.51
C CYS A 44 3.38 45.57 -10.06
N SER A 45 2.46 46.53 -9.97
CA SER A 45 2.74 47.90 -9.54
C SER A 45 3.00 48.06 -8.03
N PHE A 46 3.15 46.97 -7.28
CA PHE A 46 3.36 47.03 -5.83
C PHE A 46 4.74 47.58 -5.48
N LYS A 47 4.76 48.50 -4.52
CA LYS A 47 5.97 49.08 -3.94
C LYS A 47 5.85 49.07 -2.42
N SER A 48 6.92 48.69 -1.74
CA SER A 48 6.99 48.73 -0.27
C SER A 48 8.42 49.00 0.19
N ASN A 49 8.59 49.43 1.45
CA ASN A 49 9.91 49.38 2.06
C ASN A 49 10.33 47.91 2.19
N LEU A 50 11.55 47.56 1.78
CA LEU A 50 12.11 46.23 1.97
C LEU A 50 12.53 46.10 3.44
N THR A 51 11.76 45.31 4.17
CA THR A 51 12.00 45.07 5.60
C THR A 51 12.55 43.66 5.76
N LEU A 52 13.74 43.53 6.37
CA LEU A 52 14.29 42.23 6.73
C LEU A 52 13.80 41.80 8.10
N TYR A 53 13.40 40.54 8.17
CA TYR A 53 12.99 39.85 9.37
C TYR A 53 13.95 38.69 9.63
N LYS A 54 14.38 38.55 10.88
CA LYS A 54 15.27 37.46 11.28
C LYS A 54 14.57 36.57 12.29
N ASN A 55 14.38 35.30 11.93
CA ASN A 55 13.89 34.28 12.85
C ASN A 55 14.94 33.16 12.96
N LYS A 56 15.58 33.04 14.14
CA LYS A 56 16.73 32.17 14.37
C LYS A 56 17.85 32.45 13.34
N ASN A 57 18.18 31.45 12.51
CA ASN A 57 19.24 31.52 11.50
C ASN A 57 18.71 31.82 10.09
N ILE A 58 17.45 32.25 9.96
CA ILE A 58 16.81 32.54 8.67
C ILE A 58 16.50 34.03 8.58
N LEU A 59 16.90 34.62 7.47
CA LEU A 59 16.55 35.97 7.05
C LEU A 59 15.55 35.86 5.91
N PHE A 60 14.47 36.63 6.00
CA PHE A 60 13.47 36.76 4.95
C PHE A 60 13.01 38.22 4.91
N ASP A 61 12.49 38.65 3.78
CA ASP A 61 11.93 40.00 3.61
C ASP A 61 10.44 39.94 3.28
N ASN A 62 9.80 41.12 3.30
CA ASN A 62 8.41 41.28 2.93
C ASN A 62 8.14 41.18 1.42
N SER A 63 9.14 41.17 0.54
CA SER A 63 8.92 40.91 -0.89
C SER A 63 8.42 39.48 -1.12
N MET A 64 8.94 38.51 -0.36
CA MET A 64 8.50 37.12 -0.43
C MET A 64 7.02 36.97 -0.06
N LEU A 65 6.55 37.68 0.98
CA LEU A 65 5.14 37.69 1.39
C LEU A 65 4.24 38.20 0.26
N HIS A 66 4.63 39.30 -0.37
CA HIS A 66 3.91 39.87 -1.50
C HIS A 66 3.83 38.86 -2.67
N HIS A 67 4.94 38.22 -3.05
CA HIS A 67 4.94 37.19 -4.09
C HIS A 67 4.05 36.00 -3.79
N VAL A 68 4.03 35.56 -2.54
CA VAL A 68 3.23 34.43 -2.11
C VAL A 68 1.73 34.74 -2.16
N ILE A 69 1.33 35.95 -1.74
CA ILE A 69 -0.09 36.35 -1.69
C ILE A 69 -0.61 36.76 -3.06
N GLU A 70 0.11 37.64 -3.74
CA GLU A 70 -0.36 38.31 -4.97
C GLU A 70 0.04 37.55 -6.23
N HIS A 71 1.13 36.77 -6.18
CA HIS A 71 1.67 36.06 -7.35
C HIS A 71 1.64 34.54 -7.23
N ASN A 72 0.94 33.97 -6.23
CA ASN A 72 0.85 32.53 -5.99
C ASN A 72 2.22 31.83 -5.94
N TYR A 73 3.27 32.55 -5.55
CA TYR A 73 4.60 31.99 -5.47
C TYR A 73 4.66 30.92 -4.38
N LYS A 74 5.19 29.74 -4.73
CA LYS A 74 5.38 28.63 -3.80
C LYS A 74 6.82 28.65 -3.28
N PRO A 75 7.05 28.92 -1.98
CA PRO A 75 8.39 28.88 -1.43
C PRO A 75 9.02 27.49 -1.57
N ASP A 76 10.35 27.44 -1.63
CA ASP A 76 11.11 26.19 -1.66
C ASP A 76 10.71 25.26 -0.50
N LYS A 77 10.66 23.95 -0.77
CA LYS A 77 10.41 22.87 0.22
C LYS A 77 11.33 23.00 1.45
N ILE A 78 12.57 23.47 1.28
CA ILE A 78 13.52 23.70 2.37
C ILE A 78 12.99 24.76 3.35
N ILE A 79 12.42 25.84 2.84
CA ILE A 79 11.83 26.92 3.64
C ILE A 79 10.59 26.39 4.38
N LEU A 80 9.71 25.69 3.67
CA LEU A 80 8.50 25.09 4.25
C LEU A 80 8.80 24.07 5.36
N ASN A 81 9.80 23.21 5.16
CA ASN A 81 10.19 22.19 6.16
C ASN A 81 10.85 22.81 7.39
N ARG A 82 11.59 23.91 7.24
CA ARG A 82 12.18 24.64 8.37
C ARG A 82 11.13 25.45 9.15
N ILE A 83 10.11 25.97 8.48
CA ILE A 83 8.94 26.61 9.11
C ILE A 83 8.24 25.62 10.05
N LYS A 84 7.98 24.39 9.57
CA LYS A 84 7.36 23.31 10.37
C LYS A 84 8.19 22.93 11.60
N LYS A 85 9.53 22.89 11.48
CA LYS A 85 10.43 22.50 12.59
C LYS A 85 10.66 23.59 13.63
N THR A 86 10.58 24.88 13.28
CA THR A 86 11.07 25.95 14.17
C THR A 86 10.06 26.47 15.18
N HIS A 87 8.77 26.21 14.98
CA HIS A 87 7.72 26.69 15.87
C HIS A 87 6.80 25.54 16.27
N LYS A 88 6.80 25.17 17.56
CA LYS A 88 5.71 24.40 18.19
C LYS A 88 4.45 25.27 18.29
N ILE A 89 3.96 25.82 17.17
CA ILE A 89 2.67 26.52 17.17
C ILE A 89 1.60 25.44 17.29
N LYS A 90 0.89 25.40 18.42
CA LYS A 90 -0.44 24.80 18.49
C LYS A 90 -1.36 25.66 17.62
N ILE A 91 -1.43 25.30 16.35
CA ILE A 91 -2.47 25.80 15.46
C ILE A 91 -3.74 25.12 15.95
N ASN A 92 -4.63 25.85 16.63
CA ASN A 92 -6.01 25.42 16.86
C ASN A 92 -6.76 25.51 15.53
N ALA A 93 -6.38 24.64 14.59
CA ALA A 93 -7.15 24.34 13.41
C ALA A 93 -7.69 22.94 13.62
N THR A 94 -9.00 22.79 13.53
CA THR A 94 -9.62 21.50 13.30
C THR A 94 -9.11 21.03 11.95
N PHE A 95 -8.08 20.19 11.96
CA PHE A 95 -7.62 19.49 10.78
C PHE A 95 -8.74 18.54 10.37
N THR A 96 -9.53 18.91 9.37
CA THR A 96 -10.10 17.89 8.51
C THR A 96 -8.93 17.29 7.74
N LYS A 97 -8.41 16.17 8.24
CA LYS A 97 -7.46 15.31 7.51
C LYS A 97 -8.17 14.90 6.22
N GLU A 98 -7.92 15.59 5.12
CA GLU A 98 -8.12 14.96 3.81
C GLU A 98 -7.04 13.89 3.70
N LYS A 99 -7.42 12.64 3.99
CA LYS A 99 -6.54 11.48 3.83
C LYS A 99 -6.26 11.32 2.34
N GLN A 100 -5.12 11.80 1.84
CA GLN A 100 -4.74 11.61 0.44
C GLN A 100 -4.15 10.21 0.26
N PHE A 101 -4.55 9.54 -0.81
CA PHE A 101 -3.91 8.29 -1.22
C PHE A 101 -2.53 8.59 -1.79
N HIS A 102 -1.55 7.81 -1.37
CA HIS A 102 -0.17 7.85 -1.84
C HIS A 102 0.16 6.56 -2.58
N LYS A 103 0.97 6.67 -3.63
CA LYS A 103 1.50 5.53 -4.36
C LYS A 103 2.87 5.16 -3.79
N PHE A 104 2.93 3.99 -3.18
CA PHE A 104 4.15 3.38 -2.69
C PHE A 104 4.68 2.38 -3.71
N ILE A 105 5.99 2.37 -3.89
CA ILE A 105 6.66 1.43 -4.76
C ILE A 105 7.49 0.54 -3.86
N LEU A 106 7.18 -0.75 -3.82
CA LEU A 106 8.08 -1.70 -3.16
C LEU A 106 9.28 -1.94 -4.06
N ASP A 107 10.46 -1.81 -3.48
CA ASP A 107 11.70 -2.10 -4.17
C ASP A 107 11.92 -3.61 -4.35
N ARG A 108 12.95 -3.94 -5.10
CA ARG A 108 13.26 -5.33 -5.45
C ARG A 108 13.63 -6.18 -4.24
N ASN A 109 14.33 -5.61 -3.26
CA ASN A 109 14.76 -6.33 -2.06
C ASN A 109 13.56 -6.63 -1.15
N GLN A 110 12.64 -5.68 -1.01
CA GLN A 110 11.40 -5.85 -0.27
C GLN A 110 10.55 -6.96 -0.90
N ILE A 111 10.41 -6.97 -2.23
CA ILE A 111 9.73 -8.05 -2.95
C ILE A 111 10.45 -9.39 -2.75
N PHE A 112 11.79 -9.40 -2.76
CA PHE A 112 12.55 -10.63 -2.52
C PHE A 112 12.37 -11.19 -1.11
N ILE A 113 12.20 -10.35 -0.08
CA ILE A 113 11.86 -10.82 1.27
C ILE A 113 10.54 -11.58 1.23
N LEU A 114 9.52 -11.00 0.60
CA LEU A 114 8.19 -11.61 0.47
C LEU A 114 8.23 -12.92 -0.33
N ASP A 115 8.93 -12.93 -1.47
CA ASP A 115 9.12 -14.14 -2.29
C ASP A 115 9.93 -15.23 -1.57
N SER A 116 10.89 -14.85 -0.71
CA SER A 116 11.68 -15.81 0.06
C SER A 116 10.84 -16.54 1.09
N LEU A 117 9.84 -15.87 1.70
CA LEU A 117 8.88 -16.51 2.60
C LEU A 117 8.03 -17.56 1.87
N MET A 118 7.49 -17.22 0.70
CA MET A 118 6.76 -18.20 -0.11
C MET A 118 7.67 -19.38 -0.53
N ASN A 119 8.91 -19.10 -0.91
CA ASN A 119 9.84 -20.13 -1.33
C ASN A 119 10.29 -21.06 -0.20
N ILE A 120 10.50 -20.58 1.03
CA ILE A 120 10.83 -21.47 2.16
C ILE A 120 9.60 -22.29 2.58
N GLY A 121 8.39 -21.75 2.42
CA GLY A 121 7.13 -22.43 2.73
C GLY A 121 6.85 -23.69 1.92
N LYS A 122 7.44 -23.80 0.72
CA LYS A 122 7.34 -24.98 -0.14
C LYS A 122 8.21 -26.14 0.31
N GLU A 123 9.13 -25.92 1.25
CA GLU A 123 10.00 -26.98 1.75
C GLU A 123 9.31 -27.66 2.95
N LYS A 124 9.28 -29.01 2.98
CA LYS A 124 8.77 -29.76 4.14
C LYS A 124 9.78 -29.71 5.30
N VAL A 125 9.95 -28.55 5.90
CA VAL A 125 10.95 -28.32 6.98
C VAL A 125 10.31 -27.93 8.32
N TYR A 126 9.00 -27.63 8.33
CA TYR A 126 8.29 -27.25 9.55
C TYR A 126 7.80 -28.48 10.30
N ILE A 127 8.02 -28.51 11.61
CA ILE A 127 7.69 -29.65 12.44
C ILE A 127 6.37 -29.39 13.17
N ASP A 128 5.37 -30.25 12.92
CA ASP A 128 4.10 -30.17 13.64
C ASP A 128 4.18 -30.75 15.07
N LYS A 129 3.10 -30.63 15.84
CA LYS A 129 3.04 -31.18 17.23
C LYS A 129 3.29 -32.69 17.30
N SER A 130 3.01 -33.39 16.20
CA SER A 130 3.20 -34.84 16.04
C SER A 130 4.56 -35.19 15.43
N LYS A 131 5.48 -34.22 15.31
CA LYS A 131 6.83 -34.34 14.76
C LYS A 131 6.89 -34.70 13.26
N ASN A 132 5.83 -34.43 12.50
CA ASN A 132 5.86 -34.60 11.05
C ASN A 132 6.35 -33.32 10.37
N PHE A 133 7.09 -33.50 9.28
CA PHE A 133 7.51 -32.42 8.40
C PHE A 133 6.36 -31.94 7.50
N ARG A 134 6.14 -30.63 7.47
CA ARG A 134 5.03 -29.95 6.79
C ARG A 134 5.53 -28.79 5.95
N TYR A 135 4.74 -28.46 4.93
CA TYR A 135 4.82 -27.16 4.27
C TYR A 135 4.25 -26.08 5.20
N SER A 136 4.50 -24.82 4.90
CA SER A 136 3.98 -23.71 5.71
C SER A 136 3.66 -22.49 4.87
N GLU A 137 2.52 -21.91 5.15
CA GLU A 137 2.22 -20.52 4.81
C GLU A 137 2.85 -19.60 5.86
N HIS A 138 3.18 -18.38 5.46
CA HIS A 138 3.69 -17.32 6.33
C HIS A 138 2.78 -16.11 6.21
N ALA A 139 2.70 -15.32 7.27
CA ALA A 139 1.97 -14.06 7.26
C ALA A 139 2.77 -12.94 7.91
N GLY A 140 2.38 -11.72 7.63
CA GLY A 140 3.01 -10.54 8.19
C GLY A 140 2.24 -9.26 7.87
N LEU A 141 2.85 -8.14 8.24
CA LEU A 141 2.30 -6.80 8.11
C LEU A 141 3.31 -5.89 7.41
N LEU A 142 2.82 -4.94 6.62
CA LEU A 142 3.63 -3.89 5.99
C LEU A 142 3.22 -2.54 6.60
N ASP A 143 4.22 -1.79 7.08
CA ASP A 143 4.06 -0.47 7.70
C ASP A 143 4.66 0.59 6.79
N PHE A 144 3.86 1.59 6.42
CA PHE A 144 4.26 2.63 5.47
C PHE A 144 4.35 3.99 6.16
N ASP A 145 5.43 4.72 5.89
CA ASP A 145 5.50 6.14 6.22
C ASP A 145 4.85 6.98 5.09
N HIS A 146 5.11 8.28 5.01
CA HIS A 146 4.53 9.12 3.93
C HIS A 146 5.21 8.96 2.56
N THR A 147 6.29 8.20 2.49
CA THR A 147 7.18 8.15 1.33
C THR A 147 7.53 6.73 0.89
N GLU A 148 7.67 5.78 1.80
CA GLU A 148 8.15 4.43 1.53
C GLU A 148 7.63 3.39 2.53
N LEU A 149 7.89 2.13 2.23
CA LEU A 149 7.70 1.03 3.17
C LEU A 149 8.79 1.10 4.24
N GLU A 150 8.41 1.39 5.48
CA GLU A 150 9.34 1.53 6.61
C GLU A 150 9.68 0.17 7.22
N LYS A 151 8.68 -0.71 7.35
CA LYS A 151 8.84 -1.96 8.12
C LYS A 151 8.03 -3.11 7.55
N ILE A 152 8.66 -4.29 7.53
CA ILE A 152 8.01 -5.59 7.30
C ILE A 152 8.03 -6.35 8.62
N LEU A 153 6.85 -6.65 9.17
CA LEU A 153 6.70 -7.51 10.34
C LEU A 153 6.33 -8.92 9.88
N ILE A 154 7.04 -9.95 10.34
CA ILE A 154 6.78 -11.35 9.95
C ILE A 154 6.31 -12.12 11.19
N SER A 155 5.22 -12.89 11.05
CA SER A 155 4.75 -13.81 12.08
C SER A 155 5.64 -15.05 12.12
N GLY A 156 6.30 -15.26 13.26
CA GLY A 156 7.03 -16.51 13.53
C GLY A 156 6.13 -17.68 13.96
N LYS A 157 4.80 -17.52 13.97
CA LYS A 157 3.86 -18.53 14.49
C LYS A 157 3.09 -19.21 13.36
N THR A 158 3.65 -20.32 12.86
CA THR A 158 3.06 -21.15 11.80
C THR A 158 2.82 -22.58 12.28
N ASN A 159 1.94 -22.74 13.27
CA ASN A 159 1.63 -24.06 13.85
C ASN A 159 0.13 -24.41 13.83
N ARG A 160 -0.69 -23.60 13.12
CA ARG A 160 -2.11 -23.88 12.94
C ARG A 160 -2.23 -24.95 11.85
N GLN A 161 -2.80 -26.09 12.18
CA GLN A 161 -3.13 -27.10 11.19
C GLN A 161 -4.52 -26.80 10.62
N ASP A 162 -4.65 -26.90 9.31
CA ASP A 162 -5.96 -26.98 8.69
C ASP A 162 -6.53 -28.40 8.87
N ARG A 163 -7.85 -28.51 9.06
CA ARG A 163 -8.54 -29.80 9.08
C ARG A 163 -8.64 -30.38 7.68
N ASP A 164 -8.77 -29.52 6.67
CA ASP A 164 -9.00 -29.92 5.29
C ASP A 164 -7.69 -30.08 4.50
N ASP A 165 -6.59 -29.46 4.96
CA ASP A 165 -5.24 -29.62 4.41
C ASP A 165 -4.20 -29.84 5.53
N PRO A 166 -4.05 -31.08 6.03
CA PRO A 166 -3.12 -31.38 7.12
C PRO A 166 -1.64 -31.30 6.69
N GLU A 167 -1.32 -31.14 5.41
CA GLU A 167 0.05 -31.04 4.92
C GLU A 167 0.65 -29.64 5.06
N ILE A 168 -0.19 -28.61 5.21
CA ILE A 168 0.21 -27.22 5.24
C ILE A 168 -0.11 -26.61 6.60
N LEU A 169 0.88 -25.95 7.20
CA LEU A 169 0.69 -25.14 8.40
C LEU A 169 0.28 -23.73 8.01
N LEU A 170 -0.85 -23.28 8.56
CA LEU A 170 -1.39 -21.95 8.35
C LEU A 170 -0.82 -20.94 9.37
N PRO A 171 -0.75 -19.65 9.02
CA PRO A 171 -0.40 -18.60 9.97
C PRO A 171 -1.47 -18.46 11.06
N GLN A 172 -1.05 -17.97 12.24
CA GLN A 172 -1.98 -17.49 13.25
C GLN A 172 -2.43 -16.05 12.98
N ASN A 173 -3.64 -15.71 13.42
CA ASN A 173 -4.14 -14.33 13.36
C ASN A 173 -3.23 -13.40 14.17
N MET A 174 -2.90 -12.25 13.59
CA MET A 174 -2.10 -11.20 14.21
C MET A 174 -3.05 -10.09 14.66
N LYS A 175 -3.29 -9.95 15.97
CA LYS A 175 -4.18 -8.88 16.49
C LYS A 175 -3.66 -7.49 16.13
N GLU A 176 -2.35 -7.38 15.98
CA GLU A 176 -1.63 -6.20 15.55
C GLU A 176 -2.02 -5.77 14.14
N ALA A 177 -2.56 -6.66 13.30
CA ALA A 177 -2.97 -6.33 11.93
C ALA A 177 -3.98 -5.17 11.87
N LEU A 178 -4.76 -4.98 12.91
CA LEU A 178 -5.71 -3.86 13.04
C LEU A 178 -5.04 -2.49 13.02
N ASP A 179 -3.76 -2.42 13.37
CA ASP A 179 -3.02 -1.15 13.44
C ASP A 179 -2.19 -0.87 12.17
N TYR A 180 -2.15 -1.78 11.20
CA TYR A 180 -1.31 -1.68 10.00
C TYR A 180 -2.15 -1.55 8.73
N GLU A 181 -1.65 -0.79 7.77
CA GLU A 181 -2.31 -0.50 6.50
C GLU A 181 -2.38 -1.72 5.59
N PHE A 182 -1.46 -2.67 5.75
CA PHE A 182 -1.34 -3.80 4.87
C PHE A 182 -1.03 -5.08 5.65
N MET A 183 -1.77 -6.13 5.36
CA MET A 183 -1.43 -7.49 5.76
C MET A 183 -1.02 -8.31 4.55
N PHE A 184 -0.20 -9.33 4.77
CA PHE A 184 0.13 -10.29 3.73
C PHE A 184 0.20 -11.71 4.25
N HIS A 185 0.00 -12.67 3.35
CA HIS A 185 0.37 -14.07 3.57
C HIS A 185 0.83 -14.76 2.28
N THR A 186 1.43 -15.94 2.42
CA THR A 186 1.99 -16.71 1.31
C THR A 186 1.14 -17.95 1.03
N HIS A 187 0.93 -18.26 -0.25
CA HIS A 187 0.46 -19.56 -0.73
C HIS A 187 1.65 -20.24 -1.41
N PRO A 188 2.39 -21.12 -0.72
CA PRO A 188 3.58 -21.75 -1.30
C PRO A 188 3.21 -22.77 -2.38
N PRO A 189 4.08 -22.96 -3.41
CA PRO A 189 3.89 -24.01 -4.40
C PRO A 189 4.14 -25.39 -3.76
N THR A 190 3.12 -26.19 -3.50
CA THR A 190 3.30 -27.46 -2.77
C THR A 190 3.05 -28.70 -3.66
N PRO A 191 4.09 -29.50 -4.01
CA PRO A 191 5.55 -29.24 -3.93
C PRO A 191 6.11 -28.33 -5.03
N TYR A 192 5.35 -28.09 -6.09
CA TYR A 192 5.76 -27.26 -7.23
C TYR A 192 4.56 -26.47 -7.77
N PRO A 193 4.77 -25.40 -8.55
CA PRO A 193 3.69 -24.58 -9.11
C PRO A 193 2.64 -25.41 -9.86
N GLY A 194 1.36 -25.24 -9.51
CA GLY A 194 0.25 -25.96 -10.12
C GLY A 194 0.08 -27.43 -9.67
N ALA A 195 0.91 -27.95 -8.76
CA ALA A 195 0.81 -29.33 -8.30
C ALA A 195 -0.54 -29.66 -7.64
N ARG A 196 -1.14 -28.68 -6.95
CA ARG A 196 -2.43 -28.83 -6.28
C ARG A 196 -3.62 -28.92 -7.25
N ALA A 197 -3.41 -28.81 -8.56
CA ALA A 197 -4.46 -29.04 -9.55
C ALA A 197 -5.02 -30.47 -9.46
N LYS A 198 -4.20 -31.41 -8.97
CA LYS A 198 -4.61 -32.80 -8.68
C LYS A 198 -5.69 -32.88 -7.58
N VAL A 199 -5.70 -31.92 -6.65
CA VAL A 199 -6.65 -31.81 -5.53
C VAL A 199 -7.64 -30.66 -5.69
N GLY A 200 -7.77 -30.10 -6.90
CA GLY A 200 -8.82 -29.12 -7.22
C GLY A 200 -8.40 -27.65 -7.12
N VAL A 201 -7.11 -27.34 -6.95
CA VAL A 201 -6.61 -25.96 -6.86
C VAL A 201 -5.54 -25.72 -7.93
N LEU A 202 -5.84 -24.97 -8.98
CA LEU A 202 -4.86 -24.59 -10.00
C LEU A 202 -4.31 -23.18 -9.79
N TYR A 203 -5.19 -22.23 -9.50
CA TYR A 203 -4.79 -20.89 -9.07
C TYR A 203 -4.85 -20.83 -7.55
N GLU A 204 -3.82 -20.30 -6.91
CA GLU A 204 -3.76 -20.05 -5.48
C GLU A 204 -4.49 -18.74 -5.14
N PHE A 205 -5.74 -18.58 -5.63
CA PHE A 205 -6.58 -17.43 -5.34
C PHE A 205 -6.71 -17.23 -3.82
N PRO A 206 -6.93 -15.99 -3.35
CA PRO A 206 -7.33 -15.76 -1.98
C PRO A 206 -8.56 -16.62 -1.65
N SER A 207 -8.49 -17.38 -0.57
CA SER A 207 -9.63 -18.17 -0.13
C SER A 207 -10.79 -17.25 0.26
N ILE A 208 -12.00 -17.81 0.31
CA ILE A 208 -13.15 -17.02 0.80
C ILE A 208 -12.92 -16.62 2.26
N SER A 209 -12.24 -17.45 3.05
CA SER A 209 -11.82 -17.07 4.41
C SER A 209 -10.88 -15.86 4.41
N ASP A 210 -9.92 -15.77 3.48
CA ASP A 210 -8.99 -14.63 3.40
C ASP A 210 -9.73 -13.32 3.07
N ILE A 211 -10.72 -13.40 2.17
CA ILE A 211 -11.56 -12.26 1.81
C ILE A 211 -12.36 -11.77 3.03
N PHE A 212 -13.02 -12.68 3.76
CA PHE A 212 -13.79 -12.30 4.95
C PHE A 212 -12.90 -11.82 6.10
N HIS A 213 -11.72 -12.41 6.26
CA HIS A 213 -10.72 -11.95 7.22
C HIS A 213 -10.23 -10.52 6.89
N PHE A 214 -10.00 -10.22 5.61
CA PHE A 214 -9.72 -8.86 5.16
C PHE A 214 -10.87 -7.90 5.47
N ILE A 215 -12.12 -8.28 5.15
CA ILE A 215 -13.32 -7.45 5.42
C ILE A 215 -13.42 -7.12 6.90
N GLU A 216 -13.22 -8.09 7.78
CA GLU A 216 -13.21 -7.88 9.23
C GLU A 216 -12.19 -6.80 9.58
N HIS A 217 -10.91 -7.01 9.24
CA HIS A 217 -9.82 -6.10 9.60
C HIS A 217 -9.97 -4.70 8.99
N TYR A 218 -10.45 -4.61 7.76
CA TYR A 218 -10.77 -3.34 7.10
C TYR A 218 -11.90 -2.58 7.83
N ASN A 219 -12.92 -3.29 8.32
CA ASN A 219 -14.07 -2.69 8.98
C ASN A 219 -13.84 -2.28 10.44
N ILE A 220 -12.91 -2.96 11.14
CA ILE A 220 -12.64 -2.74 12.56
C ILE A 220 -11.30 -2.05 12.85
N GLY A 221 -10.38 -2.02 11.89
CA GLY A 221 -9.05 -1.45 12.04
C GLY A 221 -8.67 -0.49 10.91
N GLU A 222 -7.37 -0.41 10.68
CA GLU A 222 -6.73 0.51 9.74
C GLU A 222 -6.19 -0.21 8.48
N THR A 223 -6.42 -1.51 8.36
CA THR A 223 -6.05 -2.29 7.17
C THR A 223 -6.77 -1.77 5.95
N GLN A 224 -6.03 -1.51 4.87
CA GLN A 224 -6.57 -0.98 3.61
C GLN A 224 -6.52 -2.01 2.48
N ALA A 225 -5.60 -2.96 2.55
CA ALA A 225 -5.50 -4.06 1.59
C ALA A 225 -4.80 -5.30 2.19
N SER A 226 -4.97 -6.43 1.50
CA SER A 226 -4.34 -7.71 1.84
C SER A 226 -3.61 -8.30 0.63
N LEU A 227 -2.34 -8.68 0.78
CA LEU A 227 -1.50 -9.24 -0.30
C LEU A 227 -1.31 -10.74 -0.10
N ILE A 228 -1.63 -11.51 -1.12
CA ILE A 228 -1.37 -12.93 -1.19
C ILE A 228 -0.22 -13.15 -2.18
N ILE A 229 0.82 -13.82 -1.71
CA ILE A 229 2.05 -14.12 -2.46
C ILE A 229 1.95 -15.56 -2.95
N ALA A 230 1.81 -15.76 -4.26
CA ALA A 230 1.54 -17.06 -4.87
C ALA A 230 2.56 -17.43 -5.97
N PRO A 231 2.59 -18.70 -6.42
CA PRO A 231 3.50 -19.16 -7.46
C PRO A 231 3.26 -18.47 -8.81
N GLU A 232 2.01 -18.16 -9.14
CA GLU A 232 1.63 -17.47 -10.37
C GLU A 232 1.86 -15.96 -10.34
N GLY A 233 1.82 -15.36 -9.14
CA GLY A 233 1.85 -13.91 -8.99
C GLY A 233 1.39 -13.42 -7.63
N PHE A 234 1.10 -12.13 -7.58
CA PHE A 234 0.53 -11.48 -6.40
C PHE A 234 -0.96 -11.23 -6.62
N TYR A 235 -1.75 -11.49 -5.58
CA TYR A 235 -3.14 -11.07 -5.49
C TYR A 235 -3.28 -10.01 -4.41
N ILE A 236 -3.95 -8.91 -4.73
CA ILE A 236 -4.19 -7.83 -3.77
C ILE A 236 -5.69 -7.65 -3.61
N ILE A 237 -6.20 -7.92 -2.42
CA ILE A 237 -7.59 -7.66 -2.06
C ILE A 237 -7.72 -6.19 -1.70
N HIS A 238 -8.58 -5.49 -2.43
CA HIS A 238 -8.85 -4.06 -2.27
C HIS A 238 -10.32 -3.81 -1.95
N SER A 239 -10.57 -2.80 -1.13
CA SER A 239 -11.90 -2.20 -1.00
C SER A 239 -12.17 -1.19 -2.12
N LYS A 240 -13.40 -1.17 -2.66
CA LYS A 240 -13.92 -0.10 -3.54
C LYS A 240 -14.71 0.96 -2.80
N THR A 241 -15.07 0.73 -1.55
CA THR A 241 -15.92 1.63 -0.76
C THR A 241 -15.16 2.84 -0.22
N GLY A 242 -13.83 2.85 -0.34
CA GLY A 242 -12.97 3.97 0.05
C GLY A 242 -12.72 4.01 1.56
N GLU A 243 -13.49 4.83 2.29
CA GLU A 243 -13.45 4.91 3.77
C GLU A 243 -14.69 4.28 4.42
N ASN A 244 -15.69 3.91 3.63
CA ASN A 244 -16.90 3.30 4.16
C ASN A 244 -16.64 1.83 4.46
N LYS A 245 -17.27 1.32 5.54
CA LYS A 245 -17.24 -0.11 5.84
C LYS A 245 -17.82 -0.93 4.70
N ILE A 246 -17.30 -2.13 4.53
CA ILE A 246 -17.86 -3.14 3.63
C ILE A 246 -19.05 -3.78 4.35
N GLU A 247 -20.24 -3.65 3.79
CA GLU A 247 -21.47 -4.20 4.36
C GLU A 247 -21.90 -5.46 3.61
N ILE A 248 -22.08 -6.57 4.32
CA ILE A 248 -22.54 -7.83 3.73
C ILE A 248 -23.99 -8.07 4.18
N LYS A 249 -24.93 -8.02 3.22
CA LYS A 249 -26.38 -8.14 3.49
C LYS A 249 -26.75 -9.47 4.16
N ASP A 250 -26.21 -10.58 3.64
CA ASP A 250 -26.36 -11.92 4.20
C ASP A 250 -25.01 -12.64 4.10
N GLU A 251 -24.26 -12.61 5.19
CA GLU A 251 -22.93 -13.19 5.28
C GLU A 251 -22.93 -14.70 5.02
N LYS A 252 -23.87 -15.45 5.59
CA LYS A 252 -23.93 -16.91 5.42
C LYS A 252 -24.24 -17.29 3.98
N PHE A 253 -25.22 -16.62 3.38
CA PHE A 253 -25.56 -16.83 1.98
C PHE A 253 -24.41 -16.45 1.05
N SER A 254 -23.79 -15.29 1.27
CA SER A 254 -22.69 -14.79 0.45
C SER A 254 -21.48 -15.71 0.53
N TYR A 255 -21.06 -16.09 1.74
CA TYR A 255 -19.95 -17.00 1.98
C TYR A 255 -20.14 -18.32 1.25
N LYS A 256 -21.30 -18.97 1.43
CA LYS A 256 -21.61 -20.27 0.79
C LYS A 256 -21.55 -20.19 -0.73
N ASN A 257 -22.14 -19.16 -1.33
CA ASN A 257 -22.16 -19.01 -2.78
C ASN A 257 -20.78 -18.65 -3.35
N LEU A 258 -20.00 -17.85 -2.63
CA LEU A 258 -18.63 -17.52 -3.00
C LEU A 258 -17.75 -18.78 -2.99
N VAL A 259 -17.88 -19.64 -1.98
CA VAL A 259 -17.14 -20.91 -1.91
C VAL A 259 -17.48 -21.79 -3.11
N ASN A 260 -18.78 -22.00 -3.37
CA ASN A 260 -19.23 -22.84 -4.48
C ASN A 260 -18.75 -22.31 -5.84
N GLY A 261 -18.94 -21.00 -6.08
CA GLY A 261 -18.51 -20.38 -7.32
C GLY A 261 -16.99 -20.38 -7.50
N SER A 262 -16.22 -20.25 -6.41
CA SER A 262 -14.76 -20.38 -6.45
C SER A 262 -14.34 -21.77 -6.92
N PHE A 263 -14.95 -22.82 -6.38
CA PHE A 263 -14.69 -24.20 -6.81
C PHE A 263 -15.05 -24.43 -8.28
N GLU A 264 -16.16 -23.87 -8.77
CA GLU A 264 -16.53 -23.95 -10.19
C GLU A 264 -15.48 -23.28 -11.08
N ILE A 265 -14.96 -22.12 -10.69
CA ILE A 265 -13.90 -21.42 -11.44
C ILE A 265 -12.63 -22.26 -11.49
N GLN A 266 -12.22 -22.87 -10.37
CA GLN A 266 -11.06 -23.78 -10.32
C GLN A 266 -11.27 -25.00 -11.22
N ASN A 267 -12.44 -25.63 -11.17
CA ASN A 267 -12.77 -26.79 -12.01
C ASN A 267 -12.70 -26.44 -13.49
N ASN A 268 -13.24 -25.29 -13.90
CA ASN A 268 -13.16 -24.81 -15.28
C ASN A 268 -11.72 -24.54 -15.73
N ALA A 269 -10.87 -24.02 -14.83
CA ALA A 269 -9.46 -23.80 -15.11
C ALA A 269 -8.71 -25.13 -15.29
N ILE A 270 -8.98 -26.10 -14.42
CA ILE A 270 -8.38 -27.44 -14.47
C ILE A 270 -8.86 -28.20 -15.69
N GLU A 271 -10.12 -28.07 -16.10
CA GLU A 271 -10.64 -28.65 -17.33
C GLU A 271 -9.90 -28.09 -18.56
N LYS A 272 -9.64 -26.77 -18.57
CA LYS A 272 -8.91 -26.10 -19.66
C LYS A 272 -7.43 -26.52 -19.72
N TYR A 273 -6.73 -26.52 -18.59
CA TYR A 273 -5.27 -26.65 -18.56
C TYR A 273 -4.77 -28.04 -18.17
N GLY A 274 -5.63 -28.89 -17.60
CA GLY A 274 -5.27 -30.18 -17.05
C GLY A 274 -4.69 -30.08 -15.64
N LYS A 275 -4.13 -31.20 -15.18
CA LYS A 275 -3.64 -31.40 -13.80
C LYS A 275 -2.14 -31.68 -13.69
N ASN A 276 -1.44 -31.79 -14.82
CA ASN A 276 -0.03 -32.18 -14.84
C ASN A 276 0.87 -30.98 -15.15
N PHE A 277 1.66 -30.57 -14.15
CA PHE A 277 2.56 -29.43 -14.21
C PHE A 277 3.97 -29.76 -13.72
N GLU A 278 4.39 -31.04 -13.73
CA GLU A 278 5.71 -31.45 -13.20
C GLU A 278 6.90 -30.69 -13.80
N ASN A 279 6.82 -30.31 -15.08
CA ASN A 279 7.86 -29.54 -15.77
C ASN A 279 7.68 -28.01 -15.67
N ASN A 280 6.68 -27.51 -14.94
CA ASN A 280 6.28 -26.11 -14.67
C ASN A 280 6.13 -25.13 -15.86
N ASN A 281 6.69 -25.42 -17.05
CA ASN A 281 6.66 -24.52 -18.21
C ASN A 281 5.23 -24.18 -18.61
N LYS A 282 4.33 -25.18 -18.69
CA LYS A 282 2.92 -24.93 -18.99
C LYS A 282 2.26 -24.00 -17.97
N PHE A 283 2.58 -24.15 -16.68
CA PHE A 283 2.04 -23.29 -15.64
C PHE A 283 2.47 -21.84 -15.90
N TYR A 284 3.77 -21.61 -16.04
CA TYR A 284 4.32 -20.26 -16.18
C TYR A 284 4.14 -19.60 -17.56
N ASP A 285 4.01 -20.37 -18.63
CA ASP A 285 3.88 -19.83 -19.98
C ASP A 285 2.41 -19.59 -20.34
N GLU A 286 1.49 -20.46 -19.87
CA GLU A 286 0.07 -20.41 -20.24
C GLU A 286 -0.86 -20.01 -19.10
N VAL A 287 -0.72 -20.63 -17.91
CA VAL A 287 -1.69 -20.48 -16.82
C VAL A 287 -1.60 -19.10 -16.20
N ILE A 288 -0.41 -18.66 -15.78
CA ILE A 288 -0.26 -17.38 -15.05
C ILE A 288 -0.71 -16.16 -15.86
N ASN A 289 -0.70 -16.27 -17.19
CA ASN A 289 -1.02 -15.17 -18.10
C ASN A 289 -2.51 -15.09 -18.43
N ASP A 290 -3.30 -16.14 -18.12
CA ASP A 290 -4.73 -16.15 -18.40
C ASP A 290 -5.54 -15.43 -17.32
N LYS A 291 -5.86 -14.17 -17.60
CA LYS A 291 -6.68 -13.34 -16.72
C LYS A 291 -8.16 -13.71 -16.69
N LYS A 292 -8.62 -14.67 -17.51
CA LYS A 292 -10.04 -15.08 -17.56
C LYS A 292 -10.55 -15.49 -16.19
N PHE A 293 -9.81 -16.32 -15.47
CA PHE A 293 -10.28 -16.92 -14.21
C PHE A 293 -10.29 -15.92 -13.05
N ILE A 294 -9.29 -15.04 -12.94
CA ILE A 294 -9.35 -13.94 -11.97
C ILE A 294 -10.48 -12.95 -12.29
N ASN A 295 -10.78 -12.70 -13.56
CA ASN A 295 -11.92 -11.88 -13.95
C ASN A 295 -13.26 -12.53 -13.56
N GLN A 296 -13.39 -13.85 -13.73
CA GLN A 296 -14.55 -14.60 -13.26
C GLN A 296 -14.68 -14.54 -11.74
N PHE A 297 -13.56 -14.66 -11.01
CA PHE A 297 -13.53 -14.56 -9.56
C PHE A 297 -13.95 -13.17 -9.07
N ASN A 298 -13.43 -12.10 -9.69
CA ASN A 298 -13.88 -10.73 -9.43
C ASN A 298 -15.36 -10.50 -9.74
N ASN A 299 -15.90 -11.10 -10.79
CA ASN A 299 -17.33 -11.03 -11.09
C ASN A 299 -18.17 -11.76 -10.03
N LEU A 300 -17.66 -12.87 -9.49
CA LEU A 300 -18.28 -13.59 -8.38
C LEU A 300 -18.32 -12.71 -7.12
N LEU A 301 -17.20 -12.06 -6.76
CA LEU A 301 -17.13 -11.10 -5.66
C LEU A 301 -18.12 -9.95 -5.86
N LYS A 302 -18.12 -9.35 -7.06
CA LYS A 302 -19.05 -8.28 -7.41
C LYS A 302 -20.51 -8.69 -7.18
N LYS A 303 -20.89 -9.90 -7.59
CA LYS A 303 -22.26 -10.40 -7.45
C LYS A 303 -22.70 -10.58 -6.00
N TYR A 304 -21.83 -11.12 -5.15
CA TYR A 304 -22.21 -11.50 -3.78
C TYR A 304 -21.80 -10.49 -2.70
N LEU A 305 -20.90 -9.56 -3.01
CA LEU A 305 -20.42 -8.52 -2.10
C LEU A 305 -20.78 -7.09 -2.60
N ASP A 306 -21.73 -6.98 -3.51
CA ASP A 306 -22.30 -5.70 -4.00
C ASP A 306 -21.24 -4.75 -4.60
N ASP A 307 -20.29 -5.31 -5.36
CA ASP A 307 -19.15 -4.60 -5.98
C ASP A 307 -18.23 -3.85 -5.00
N GLN A 308 -18.26 -4.18 -3.71
CA GLN A 308 -17.48 -3.46 -2.68
C GLN A 308 -16.00 -3.91 -2.62
N ILE A 309 -15.65 -5.04 -3.23
CA ILE A 309 -14.30 -5.63 -3.20
C ILE A 309 -13.88 -6.00 -4.62
N TYR A 310 -12.58 -5.90 -4.88
CA TYR A 310 -11.94 -6.55 -6.02
C TYR A 310 -10.56 -7.06 -5.67
N ILE A 311 -10.07 -7.98 -6.48
CA ILE A 311 -8.74 -8.54 -6.40
C ILE A 311 -7.96 -8.10 -7.63
N GLU A 312 -6.88 -7.36 -7.40
CA GLU A 312 -5.88 -7.08 -8.41
C GLU A 312 -4.93 -8.28 -8.53
N TYR A 313 -4.59 -8.68 -9.76
CA TYR A 313 -3.66 -9.77 -10.03
C TYR A 313 -2.47 -9.29 -10.84
N ILE A 314 -1.28 -9.54 -10.30
CA ILE A 314 0.01 -9.20 -10.89
C ILE A 314 0.76 -10.51 -11.14
N ALA A 315 0.76 -10.96 -12.40
CA ALA A 315 1.46 -12.16 -12.81
C ALA A 315 2.98 -12.01 -12.69
N ARG A 316 3.69 -13.11 -12.41
CA ARG A 316 5.14 -13.16 -12.52
C ARG A 316 5.59 -12.98 -13.97
N ILE A 317 6.77 -12.39 -14.14
CA ILE A 317 7.43 -12.26 -15.44
C ILE A 317 8.75 -13.01 -15.42
N LYS A 318 9.17 -13.51 -16.58
CA LYS A 318 10.46 -14.16 -16.75
C LYS A 318 11.57 -13.10 -16.83
N ASP A 319 12.58 -13.20 -15.98
CA ASP A 319 13.76 -12.34 -16.02
C ASP A 319 14.79 -12.83 -17.05
N SER A 320 15.88 -12.08 -17.22
CA SER A 320 16.98 -12.41 -18.14
C SER A 320 17.69 -13.74 -17.81
N ASN A 321 17.57 -14.22 -16.58
CA ASN A 321 18.17 -15.47 -16.11
C ASN A 321 17.18 -16.65 -16.20
N GLY A 322 15.96 -16.40 -16.70
CA GLY A 322 14.91 -17.40 -16.81
C GLY A 322 14.08 -17.61 -15.55
N ASN A 323 14.28 -16.82 -14.49
CA ASN A 323 13.50 -16.93 -13.25
C ASN A 323 12.17 -16.17 -13.39
N TYR A 324 11.10 -16.69 -12.77
CA TYR A 324 9.81 -16.02 -12.72
C TYR A 324 9.69 -15.16 -11.46
N ILE A 325 9.54 -13.85 -11.67
CA ILE A 325 9.68 -12.83 -10.62
C ILE A 325 8.55 -11.81 -10.64
N ILE A 326 8.28 -11.14 -9.52
CA ILE A 326 7.54 -9.87 -9.50
C ILE A 326 8.53 -8.71 -9.57
N ASN A 327 8.59 -8.02 -10.71
CA ASN A 327 9.59 -6.97 -10.91
C ASN A 327 9.30 -5.71 -10.08
N LYS A 328 8.03 -5.33 -9.98
CA LYS A 328 7.60 -4.11 -9.31
C LYS A 328 6.21 -4.30 -8.74
N LEU A 329 6.00 -3.81 -7.53
CA LEU A 329 4.70 -3.69 -6.90
C LEU A 329 4.45 -2.22 -6.59
N ILE A 330 3.32 -1.70 -7.08
CA ILE A 330 2.85 -0.34 -6.77
C ILE A 330 1.58 -0.50 -5.96
N ILE A 331 1.56 0.09 -4.78
CA ILE A 331 0.41 0.03 -3.87
C ILE A 331 -0.10 1.45 -3.66
N GLU A 332 -1.41 1.62 -3.73
CA GLU A 332 -2.07 2.88 -3.42
C GLU A 332 -2.76 2.78 -2.06
N LEU A 333 -2.29 3.53 -1.06
CA LEU A 333 -2.84 3.52 0.30
C LEU A 333 -2.69 4.89 0.97
N LYS A 334 -3.42 5.09 2.06
CA LYS A 334 -3.29 6.23 2.96
C LYS A 334 -2.32 5.86 4.08
N SER A 335 -1.18 6.52 4.17
CA SER A 335 -0.26 6.30 5.30
C SER A 335 -0.88 6.78 6.61
N ILE A 336 -0.67 6.01 7.68
CA ILE A 336 -1.22 6.27 9.00
C ILE A 336 -0.06 6.52 9.95
N GLU A 337 0.21 7.80 10.18
CA GLU A 337 1.22 8.22 11.15
C GLU A 337 0.77 7.82 12.57
N ARG A 338 1.45 6.83 13.16
CA ARG A 338 1.27 6.48 14.57
C ARG A 338 1.89 7.57 15.44
N LYS A 339 1.13 8.08 16.42
CA LYS A 339 1.68 8.95 17.45
C LYS A 339 2.46 8.07 18.43
N ASN A 340 3.79 8.15 18.38
CA ASN A 340 4.67 7.59 19.39
C ASN A 340 4.42 8.20 20.78
#